data_AF-A0A086MRF2-F1
#
_entry.id   AF-A0A086MRF2-F1
#
_cell.length_a   1.000
_cell.length_b   1.000
_cell.length_c   1.000
_cell.angle_alpha   90.00
_cell.angle_beta   90.00
_cell.angle_gamma   90.00
#
_symmetry.space_group_name_H-M   'P 1'
#
loop_
_entity.id
_entity.type
_entity.pdbx_description
1 polymer ?
#
loop_
_entity_poly.entity_id
_entity_poly.type
_entity_poly.pdbx_seq_one_letter_code
_entity_poly.pdbx_strand_id
1 'polypeptide(L)'
;MTSSRGQGGLGCTTTALTLAGALARTSATVAFLGTDDPNGLHRILNTPQSGQWHDLLPDLPGPGTLRGMVLAPGAPDAPALLADAARRHDTVVLDAGTVFQLRHLAAHADAAVVLTDLDPTVWGSTEVLDRRPDWVQMWDWLNKRYLTARARAQARGAHSQLLRFLDETFETYVWDRASDDNPDVYDADDPADTAAWWDDFQPDSDPDSDGEDDEDDEDEPLPEDLDAELLDIWRQDFLTFLAPEGATRHPGTWAAVAAVWVDHNRNLDLPGSTVDEALTVEVLREAAPIAVARWGEQTWQEHHPRWAAADARTRKDSVTSWQHLIEETIQPGDPAATVRFLLAHLSEPADIPIALAIAHVDNALDNEQHHLAALRDVLRSEGIPALTVLPDLHDHPARGESLQFLTQPSDREAAAANRLAVVAADLLASRARR
;
A
#
# COMPACT_ATOMS: atom_id res chain seq x y z
N MET A 1 2.58 -21.19 4.33
CA MET A 1 2.28 -19.95 3.59
C MET A 1 3.57 -19.48 2.94
N THR A 2 3.52 -18.98 1.71
CA THR A 2 4.69 -18.39 1.03
C THR A 2 4.22 -17.44 -0.08
N SER A 3 5.04 -16.49 -0.50
CA SER A 3 4.73 -15.67 -1.67
C SER A 3 5.08 -16.38 -2.98
N SER A 4 4.29 -16.16 -4.02
CA SER A 4 4.46 -16.74 -5.36
C SER A 4 5.83 -16.42 -5.96
N ARG A 5 6.30 -15.17 -5.76
CA ARG A 5 7.55 -14.63 -6.32
C ARG A 5 8.67 -14.41 -5.30
N GLY A 6 8.46 -14.75 -4.03
CA GLY A 6 9.39 -14.37 -2.96
C GLY A 6 9.34 -12.87 -2.61
N GLN A 7 8.30 -12.15 -3.05
CA GLN A 7 8.09 -10.74 -2.75
C GLN A 7 7.77 -10.54 -1.26
N GLY A 8 8.21 -9.40 -0.72
CA GLY A 8 7.74 -8.86 0.56
C GLY A 8 6.37 -8.21 0.45
N GLY A 9 5.81 -7.74 1.56
CA GLY A 9 4.56 -6.96 1.54
C GLY A 9 3.26 -7.77 1.46
N LEU A 10 3.23 -8.94 0.81
CA LEU A 10 1.98 -9.71 0.54
C LEU A 10 1.23 -10.29 1.76
N GLY A 11 1.60 -9.95 2.99
CA GLY A 11 0.90 -10.40 4.19
C GLY A 11 0.98 -11.91 4.49
N CYS A 12 2.03 -12.61 4.03
CA CYS A 12 2.24 -14.04 4.27
C CYS A 12 2.15 -14.42 5.76
N THR A 13 2.81 -13.64 6.62
CA THR A 13 2.85 -13.86 8.07
C THR A 13 1.51 -13.59 8.71
N THR A 14 0.86 -12.49 8.34
CA THR A 14 -0.48 -12.13 8.82
C THR A 14 -1.49 -13.21 8.45
N THR A 15 -1.43 -13.70 7.21
CA THR A 15 -2.27 -14.80 6.71
C THR A 15 -1.99 -16.10 7.46
N ALA A 16 -0.71 -16.43 7.68
CA ALA A 16 -0.30 -17.63 8.42
C ALA A 16 -0.77 -17.61 9.87
N LEU A 17 -0.58 -16.49 10.58
CA LEU A 17 -1.04 -16.30 11.95
C LEU A 17 -2.56 -16.32 12.05
N THR A 18 -3.26 -15.68 11.11
CA THR A 18 -4.72 -15.67 11.04
C THR A 18 -5.30 -17.08 10.89
N LEU A 19 -4.71 -17.89 10.01
CA LEU A 19 -5.06 -19.31 9.89
C LEU A 19 -4.74 -20.07 11.18
N ALA A 20 -3.55 -19.89 11.74
CA ALA A 20 -3.13 -20.60 12.95
C ALA A 20 -4.04 -20.28 14.15
N GLY A 21 -4.41 -19.02 14.34
CA GLY A 21 -5.36 -18.57 15.35
C GLY A 21 -6.76 -19.14 15.13
N ALA A 22 -7.26 -19.14 13.89
CA ALA A 22 -8.57 -19.73 13.58
C ALA A 22 -8.64 -21.24 13.87
N LEU A 23 -7.58 -21.98 13.53
CA LEU A 23 -7.47 -23.39 13.87
C LEU A 23 -7.37 -23.59 15.38
N ALA A 24 -6.59 -22.78 16.09
CA ALA A 24 -6.42 -22.91 17.53
C ALA A 24 -7.69 -22.59 18.33
N ARG A 25 -8.60 -21.75 17.81
CA ARG A 25 -9.91 -21.47 18.44
C ARG A 25 -10.85 -22.69 18.45
N THR A 26 -10.50 -23.73 17.70
CA THR A 26 -11.14 -25.03 17.79
C THR A 26 -10.57 -25.84 18.96
N SER A 27 -10.66 -27.16 18.96
CA SER A 27 -9.96 -28.02 19.92
C SER A 27 -8.55 -28.44 19.47
N ALA A 28 -8.05 -27.87 18.37
CA ALA A 28 -6.74 -28.22 17.81
C ALA A 28 -5.59 -27.61 18.63
N THR A 29 -4.52 -28.39 18.76
CA THR A 29 -3.22 -27.92 19.21
C THR A 29 -2.42 -27.49 17.97
N VAL A 30 -2.04 -26.22 17.92
CA VAL A 30 -1.44 -25.60 16.72
C VAL A 30 -0.04 -25.08 17.03
N ALA A 31 0.90 -25.43 16.16
CA ALA A 31 2.24 -24.89 16.14
C ALA A 31 2.41 -23.90 14.98
N PHE A 32 2.98 -22.73 15.25
CA PHE A 32 3.39 -21.74 14.27
C PHE A 32 4.93 -21.68 14.19
N LEU A 33 5.49 -21.70 12.99
CA LEU A 33 6.92 -21.51 12.75
C LEU A 33 7.13 -20.42 11.70
N GLY A 34 8.05 -19.48 11.95
CA GLY A 34 8.41 -18.39 11.02
C GLY A 34 9.89 -17.98 11.14
N THR A 35 10.35 -17.03 10.33
CA THR A 35 11.75 -16.51 10.33
C THR A 35 11.94 -15.26 11.19
N ASP A 36 13.11 -14.61 11.08
CA ASP A 36 13.49 -13.38 11.80
C ASP A 36 12.43 -12.29 11.56
N ASP A 37 11.58 -12.19 12.56
CA ASP A 37 10.63 -11.12 12.86
C ASP A 37 9.59 -10.66 11.83
N PRO A 38 8.92 -11.52 11.05
CA PRO A 38 8.17 -11.08 9.88
C PRO A 38 6.85 -10.35 10.17
N ASN A 39 6.54 -10.04 11.44
CA ASN A 39 5.44 -9.17 11.89
C ASN A 39 5.74 -8.52 13.26
N GLY A 40 7.00 -8.37 13.66
CA GLY A 40 7.32 -8.03 15.05
C GLY A 40 6.99 -9.19 16.02
N LEU A 41 7.02 -10.45 15.58
CA LEU A 41 6.85 -11.63 16.43
C LEU A 41 7.85 -11.65 17.60
N HIS A 42 9.09 -11.21 17.41
CA HIS A 42 10.06 -10.99 18.47
C HIS A 42 9.64 -9.87 19.42
N ARG A 43 9.10 -8.77 18.87
CA ARG A 43 8.56 -7.63 19.63
C ARG A 43 7.33 -8.03 20.47
N ILE A 44 6.43 -8.80 19.87
CA ILE A 44 5.19 -9.33 20.45
C ILE A 44 5.47 -10.37 21.53
N LEU A 45 6.40 -11.30 21.26
CA LEU A 45 6.76 -12.34 22.23
C LEU A 45 7.73 -11.86 23.29
N ASN A 46 8.34 -10.70 23.08
CA ASN A 46 9.39 -10.16 23.93
C ASN A 46 10.51 -11.20 24.18
N THR A 47 10.81 -12.04 23.18
CA THR A 47 11.84 -13.10 23.29
C THR A 47 12.89 -12.97 22.19
N PRO A 48 14.18 -12.94 22.55
CA PRO A 48 15.28 -12.89 21.58
C PRO A 48 15.79 -14.29 21.16
N GLN A 49 15.14 -15.38 21.58
CA GLN A 49 15.71 -16.74 21.45
C GLN A 49 15.00 -17.57 20.37
N SER A 50 15.65 -17.70 19.23
CA SER A 50 15.27 -18.66 18.19
C SER A 50 15.32 -20.11 18.70
N GLY A 51 14.48 -20.98 18.13
CA GLY A 51 14.45 -22.40 18.45
C GLY A 51 13.71 -22.80 19.73
N GLN A 52 12.97 -21.88 20.38
CA GLN A 52 12.15 -22.17 21.56
C GLN A 52 10.66 -21.99 21.28
N TRP A 53 9.85 -22.85 21.93
CA TRP A 53 8.39 -22.78 21.88
C TRP A 53 7.84 -21.79 22.91
N HIS A 54 6.99 -20.88 22.45
CA HIS A 54 6.28 -19.91 23.27
C HIS A 54 4.77 -20.06 23.08
N ASP A 55 3.99 -19.87 24.13
CA ASP A 55 2.54 -19.80 24.01
C ASP A 55 2.19 -18.42 23.45
N LEU A 56 1.67 -18.35 22.22
CA LEU A 56 1.40 -17.08 21.55
C LEU A 56 0.18 -16.37 22.13
N LEU A 57 -0.81 -17.14 22.58
CA LEU A 57 -2.10 -16.66 23.08
C LEU A 57 -2.56 -17.55 24.23
N PRO A 58 -2.10 -17.32 25.47
CA PRO A 58 -2.53 -18.11 26.62
C PRO A 58 -4.03 -17.96 26.92
N ASP A 59 -4.63 -16.83 26.52
CA ASP A 59 -6.04 -16.51 26.73
C ASP A 59 -6.91 -16.73 25.47
N LEU A 60 -6.50 -17.64 24.60
CA LEU A 60 -7.26 -17.95 23.38
C LEU A 60 -8.68 -18.45 23.71
N PRO A 61 -9.75 -17.92 23.09
CA PRO A 61 -11.09 -18.44 23.29
C PRO A 61 -11.20 -19.84 22.68
N GLY A 62 -11.49 -20.85 23.50
CA GLY A 62 -11.67 -22.23 23.09
C GLY A 62 -10.79 -23.22 23.88
N PRO A 63 -10.91 -24.53 23.62
CA PRO A 63 -10.10 -25.56 24.29
C PRO A 63 -8.75 -25.84 23.59
N GLY A 64 -8.47 -25.26 22.42
CA GLY A 64 -7.23 -25.47 21.68
C GLY A 64 -6.06 -24.62 22.22
N THR A 65 -4.90 -24.74 21.56
CA THR A 65 -3.68 -24.02 21.94
C THR A 65 -2.94 -23.52 20.71
N LEU A 66 -2.27 -22.37 20.83
CA LEU A 66 -1.40 -21.82 19.80
C LEU A 66 -0.02 -21.56 20.38
N ARG A 67 0.99 -22.28 19.88
CA ARG A 67 2.39 -22.12 20.26
C ARG A 67 3.20 -21.69 19.04
N GLY A 68 4.17 -20.82 19.23
CA GLY A 68 5.02 -20.30 18.17
C GLY A 68 6.49 -20.50 18.46
N MET A 69 7.28 -20.59 17.40
CA MET A 69 8.73 -20.65 17.47
C MET A 69 9.32 -19.87 16.29
N VAL A 70 10.32 -19.04 16.57
CA VAL A 70 11.11 -18.40 15.52
C VAL A 70 12.28 -19.30 15.12
N LEU A 71 12.45 -19.51 13.83
CA LEU A 71 13.56 -20.24 13.22
C LEU A 71 14.55 -19.24 12.63
N ALA A 72 15.83 -19.39 12.95
CA ALA A 72 16.87 -18.64 12.26
C ALA A 72 16.91 -19.07 10.76
N PRO A 73 17.07 -18.13 9.81
CA PRO A 73 17.22 -18.48 8.40
C PRO A 73 18.37 -19.47 8.20
N GLY A 74 18.08 -20.63 7.59
CA GLY A 74 19.09 -21.67 7.33
C GLY A 74 19.54 -22.49 8.54
N ALA A 75 18.79 -22.45 9.66
CA ALA A 75 19.06 -23.29 10.82
C ALA A 75 19.11 -24.79 10.44
N PRO A 76 20.24 -25.49 10.61
CA PRO A 76 20.41 -26.87 10.11
C PRO A 76 19.51 -27.88 10.84
N ASP A 77 19.02 -27.53 12.02
CA ASP A 77 18.09 -28.30 12.83
C ASP A 77 16.61 -27.99 12.52
N ALA A 78 16.30 -27.01 11.65
CA ALA A 78 14.93 -26.64 11.30
C ALA A 78 14.07 -27.81 10.79
N PRO A 79 14.57 -28.75 9.96
CA PRO A 79 13.80 -29.95 9.59
C PRO A 79 13.48 -30.85 10.80
N ALA A 80 14.41 -30.97 11.75
CA ALA A 80 14.20 -31.77 12.95
C ALA A 80 13.20 -31.12 13.91
N LEU A 81 13.26 -29.79 14.05
CA LEU A 81 12.30 -29.01 14.83
C LEU A 81 10.89 -29.06 14.22
N LEU A 82 10.79 -28.95 12.89
CA LEU A 82 9.52 -29.10 12.17
C LEU A 82 8.93 -30.51 12.35
N ALA A 83 9.76 -31.55 12.23
CA ALA A 83 9.32 -32.93 12.46
C ALA A 83 8.91 -33.17 13.92
N ASP A 84 9.52 -32.49 14.89
CA ASP A 84 9.10 -32.52 16.29
C ASP A 84 7.79 -31.78 16.53
N ALA A 85 7.59 -30.62 15.90
CA ALA A 85 6.34 -29.89 15.91
C ALA A 85 5.18 -30.77 15.42
N ALA A 86 5.38 -31.45 14.28
CA ALA A 86 4.40 -32.32 13.64
C ALA A 86 4.02 -33.55 14.49
N ARG A 87 4.85 -33.96 15.45
CA ARG A 87 4.52 -35.05 16.39
C ARG A 87 3.74 -34.58 17.61
N ARG A 88 3.84 -33.29 17.98
CA ARG A 88 3.33 -32.74 19.24
C ARG A 88 2.06 -31.92 19.08
N HIS A 89 1.72 -31.53 17.86
CA HIS A 89 0.61 -30.65 17.54
C HIS A 89 -0.25 -31.29 16.46
N ASP A 90 -1.55 -31.01 16.47
CA ASP A 90 -2.49 -31.49 15.46
C ASP A 90 -2.27 -30.80 14.11
N THR A 91 -1.78 -29.56 14.12
CA THR A 91 -1.47 -28.81 12.90
C THR A 91 -0.24 -27.95 13.08
N VAL A 92 0.58 -27.90 12.04
CA VAL A 92 1.76 -27.04 11.97
C VAL A 92 1.57 -26.03 10.83
N VAL A 93 1.55 -24.75 11.16
CA VAL A 93 1.53 -23.66 10.19
C VAL A 93 2.95 -23.11 10.06
N LEU A 94 3.56 -23.38 8.90
CA LEU A 94 4.85 -22.81 8.52
C LEU A 94 4.63 -21.54 7.70
N ASP A 95 5.10 -20.42 8.21
CA ASP A 95 5.37 -19.23 7.42
C ASP A 95 6.74 -19.38 6.76
N ALA A 96 6.77 -19.61 5.45
CA ALA A 96 8.02 -19.77 4.71
C ALA A 96 8.66 -18.44 4.31
N GLY A 97 8.03 -17.32 4.70
CA GLY A 97 8.56 -15.97 4.60
C GLY A 97 8.63 -15.40 3.18
N THR A 98 9.18 -14.20 3.11
CA THR A 98 9.59 -13.49 1.89
C THR A 98 10.93 -14.09 1.40
N VAL A 99 11.25 -13.92 0.12
CA VAL A 99 12.54 -14.35 -0.49
C VAL A 99 12.87 -15.84 -0.29
N PHE A 100 11.85 -16.69 -0.12
CA PHE A 100 12.01 -18.14 0.00
C PHE A 100 12.91 -18.59 1.17
N GLN A 101 13.02 -17.79 2.25
CA GLN A 101 13.96 -18.03 3.36
C GLN A 101 13.84 -19.44 3.97
N LEU A 102 12.62 -19.98 4.10
CA LEU A 102 12.38 -21.36 4.56
C LEU A 102 11.86 -22.27 3.45
N ARG A 103 12.09 -21.96 2.17
CA ARG A 103 11.63 -22.82 1.06
C ARG A 103 12.18 -24.23 1.12
N HIS A 104 13.38 -24.41 1.69
CA HIS A 104 13.93 -25.75 1.95
C HIS A 104 13.07 -26.57 2.91
N LEU A 105 12.25 -25.94 3.76
CA LEU A 105 11.28 -26.60 4.62
C LEU A 105 9.94 -26.86 3.94
N ALA A 106 9.63 -26.20 2.81
CA ALA A 106 8.38 -26.41 2.08
C ALA A 106 8.23 -27.86 1.58
N ALA A 107 9.35 -28.56 1.32
CA ALA A 107 9.35 -29.98 0.97
C ALA A 107 8.81 -30.91 2.08
N HIS A 108 8.72 -30.41 3.32
CA HIS A 108 8.14 -31.13 4.45
C HIS A 108 6.66 -30.79 4.69
N ALA A 109 6.09 -29.88 3.90
CA ALA A 109 4.68 -29.50 4.03
C ALA A 109 3.78 -30.51 3.31
N ASP A 110 2.62 -30.81 3.90
CA ASP A 110 1.60 -31.64 3.27
C ASP A 110 0.84 -30.90 2.15
N ALA A 111 0.79 -29.56 2.26
CA ALA A 111 0.23 -28.65 1.26
C ALA A 111 0.83 -27.25 1.44
N ALA A 112 0.79 -26.44 0.38
CA ALA A 112 1.14 -25.03 0.43
C ALA A 112 -0.05 -24.16 0.04
N VAL A 113 -0.16 -23.02 0.70
CA VAL A 113 -0.96 -21.88 0.20
C VAL A 113 0.04 -20.82 -0.20
N VAL A 114 -0.06 -20.40 -1.46
CA VAL A 114 0.85 -19.47 -2.10
C VAL A 114 0.12 -18.17 -2.37
N LEU A 115 0.65 -17.08 -1.82
CA LEU A 115 0.07 -15.76 -1.94
C LEU A 115 0.57 -15.06 -3.20
N THR A 116 -0.34 -14.40 -3.91
CA THR A 116 -0.05 -13.59 -5.08
C THR A 116 -0.80 -12.29 -4.97
N ASP A 117 -0.21 -11.23 -5.53
CA ASP A 117 -0.86 -9.93 -5.54
C ASP A 117 -1.96 -9.84 -6.58
N LEU A 118 -2.85 -8.89 -6.36
CA LEU A 118 -3.77 -8.45 -7.38
C LEU A 118 -3.08 -7.44 -8.32
N ASP A 119 -2.29 -7.94 -9.27
CA ASP A 119 -1.73 -7.14 -10.36
C ASP A 119 -2.82 -6.70 -11.37
N PRO A 120 -3.27 -5.44 -11.37
CA PRO A 120 -4.42 -5.01 -12.18
C PRO A 120 -4.21 -5.27 -13.66
N THR A 121 -2.96 -5.22 -14.14
CA THR A 121 -2.57 -5.44 -15.55
C THR A 121 -2.74 -6.89 -16.01
N VAL A 122 -2.82 -7.83 -15.07
CA VAL A 122 -2.89 -9.28 -15.29
C VAL A 122 -4.30 -9.81 -15.06
N TRP A 123 -4.97 -9.28 -14.04
CA TRP A 123 -6.31 -9.67 -13.66
C TRP A 123 -7.38 -9.00 -14.52
N GLY A 124 -7.05 -7.88 -15.17
CA GLY A 124 -7.98 -7.20 -16.05
C GLY A 124 -7.47 -5.87 -16.58
N SER A 125 -8.40 -4.95 -16.77
CA SER A 125 -8.11 -3.52 -16.89
C SER A 125 -9.10 -2.76 -16.02
N THR A 126 -8.63 -1.79 -15.26
CA THR A 126 -9.52 -0.85 -14.58
C THR A 126 -10.05 0.14 -15.62
N GLU A 127 -11.34 0.05 -15.90
CA GLU A 127 -12.05 1.05 -16.69
C GLU A 127 -12.65 2.07 -15.72
N VAL A 128 -12.12 3.29 -15.76
CA VAL A 128 -12.67 4.44 -15.05
C VAL A 128 -13.84 5.00 -15.85
N LEU A 129 -15.06 4.70 -15.41
CA LEU A 129 -16.29 5.25 -15.95
C LEU A 129 -16.58 6.59 -15.26
N ASP A 130 -16.18 7.68 -15.90
CA ASP A 130 -16.50 9.02 -15.44
C ASP A 130 -17.92 9.43 -15.89
N ARG A 131 -18.89 9.32 -14.97
CA ARG A 131 -20.29 9.71 -15.20
C ARG A 131 -20.62 11.13 -14.76
N ARG A 132 -19.61 11.92 -14.38
CA ARG A 132 -19.80 13.33 -14.03
C ARG A 132 -20.29 14.10 -15.26
N PRO A 133 -21.04 15.21 -15.10
CA PRO A 133 -21.40 16.07 -16.23
C PRO A 133 -20.16 16.52 -17.01
N ASP A 134 -20.25 16.62 -18.35
CA ASP A 134 -19.13 16.99 -19.23
C ASP A 134 -18.35 18.22 -18.76
N TRP A 135 -19.06 19.24 -18.25
CA TRP A 135 -18.42 20.45 -17.75
C TRP A 135 -17.59 20.22 -16.47
N VAL A 136 -17.99 19.28 -15.60
CA VAL A 136 -17.24 18.88 -14.41
C VAL A 136 -15.97 18.15 -14.83
N GLN A 137 -16.08 17.20 -15.77
CA GLN A 137 -14.91 16.50 -16.31
C GLN A 137 -13.93 17.47 -16.97
N MET A 138 -14.44 18.45 -17.71
CA MET A 138 -13.63 19.51 -18.32
C MET A 138 -12.92 20.36 -17.26
N TRP A 139 -13.61 20.73 -16.17
CA TRP A 139 -13.03 21.51 -15.08
C TRP A 139 -11.94 20.74 -14.34
N ASP A 140 -12.18 19.46 -14.04
CA ASP A 140 -11.18 18.58 -13.44
C ASP A 140 -9.94 18.44 -14.32
N TRP A 141 -10.14 18.23 -15.63
CA TRP A 141 -9.04 18.18 -16.59
C TRP A 141 -8.27 19.52 -16.71
N LEU A 142 -8.97 20.66 -16.70
CA LEU A 142 -8.32 21.97 -16.69
C LEU A 142 -7.56 22.22 -15.38
N ASN A 143 -8.07 21.75 -14.23
CA ASN A 143 -7.36 21.81 -12.95
C ASN A 143 -6.05 21.03 -13.03
N LYS A 144 -6.09 19.77 -13.48
CA LYS A 144 -4.88 18.94 -13.68
C LYS A 144 -3.86 19.64 -14.58
N ARG A 145 -4.28 20.15 -15.74
CA ARG A 145 -3.39 20.88 -16.65
C ARG A 145 -2.80 22.15 -16.06
N TYR A 146 -3.61 22.92 -15.33
CA TYR A 146 -3.14 24.12 -14.65
C TYR A 146 -2.09 23.77 -13.60
N LEU A 147 -2.33 22.73 -12.79
CA LEU A 147 -1.39 22.26 -11.79
C LEU A 147 -0.09 21.77 -12.42
N THR A 148 -0.14 20.98 -13.50
CA THR A 148 1.06 20.56 -14.24
C THR A 148 1.83 21.75 -14.82
N ALA A 149 1.13 22.72 -15.44
CA ALA A 149 1.77 23.90 -16.01
C ALA A 149 2.38 24.80 -14.92
N ARG A 150 1.71 24.89 -13.77
CA ARG A 150 2.18 25.61 -12.59
C ARG A 150 3.43 24.95 -12.00
N ALA A 151 3.44 23.63 -11.84
CA ALA A 151 4.61 22.88 -11.39
C ALA A 151 5.82 23.13 -12.30
N ARG A 152 5.62 23.09 -13.63
CA ARG A 152 6.67 23.43 -14.61
C ARG A 152 7.15 24.88 -14.53
N ALA A 153 6.24 25.82 -14.27
CA ALA A 153 6.59 27.23 -14.09
C ALA A 153 7.33 27.47 -12.77
N GLN A 154 6.93 26.78 -11.70
CA GLN A 154 7.57 26.80 -10.39
C GLN A 154 8.92 26.08 -10.38
N ALA A 155 9.17 25.11 -11.26
CA ALA A 155 10.49 24.48 -11.39
C ALA A 155 11.60 25.48 -11.81
N ARG A 156 11.25 26.69 -12.27
CA ARG A 156 12.19 27.70 -12.73
C ARG A 156 12.50 28.74 -11.64
N GLY A 157 13.54 28.46 -10.84
CA GLY A 157 14.20 29.44 -9.97
C GLY A 157 14.27 29.03 -8.49
N ALA A 158 15.36 29.41 -7.83
CA ALA A 158 15.71 29.00 -6.47
C ALA A 158 14.63 29.27 -5.40
N HIS A 159 13.79 30.30 -5.56
CA HIS A 159 12.68 30.58 -4.64
C HIS A 159 11.57 29.54 -4.73
N SER A 160 11.18 29.19 -5.94
CA SER A 160 10.09 28.25 -6.19
C SER A 160 10.51 26.80 -5.99
N GLN A 161 11.77 26.46 -6.28
CA GLN A 161 12.35 25.16 -5.95
C GLN A 161 12.40 24.94 -4.43
N LEU A 162 12.79 25.96 -3.67
CA LEU A 162 12.85 25.86 -2.21
C LEU A 162 11.44 25.78 -1.59
N LEU A 163 10.42 26.44 -2.16
CA LEU A 163 9.03 26.23 -1.75
C LEU A 163 8.60 24.77 -1.97
N ARG A 164 8.81 24.24 -3.17
CA ARG A 164 8.45 22.85 -3.51
C ARG A 164 9.14 21.84 -2.60
N PHE A 165 10.45 21.98 -2.39
CA PHE A 165 11.20 21.10 -1.49
C PHE A 165 10.61 21.10 -0.07
N LEU A 166 10.29 22.29 0.47
CA LEU A 166 9.67 22.37 1.78
C LEU A 166 8.25 21.76 1.81
N ASP A 167 7.51 21.82 0.71
CA ASP A 167 6.18 21.23 0.60
C ASP A 167 6.26 19.69 0.62
N GLU A 168 7.09 19.10 -0.23
CA GLU A 168 7.33 17.65 -0.32
C GLU A 168 7.85 17.10 1.02
N THR A 169 8.86 17.74 1.62
CA THR A 169 9.42 17.21 2.86
C THR A 169 8.53 17.42 4.08
N PHE A 170 7.64 18.42 4.05
CA PHE A 170 6.67 18.59 5.13
C PHE A 170 5.63 17.46 5.17
N GLU A 171 5.27 16.90 4.01
CA GLU A 171 4.38 15.73 3.96
C GLU A 171 5.01 14.52 4.66
N THR A 172 6.27 14.20 4.34
CA THR A 172 7.03 13.15 5.04
C THR A 172 7.14 13.43 6.54
N TYR A 173 7.44 14.68 6.91
CA TYR A 173 7.50 15.11 8.31
C TYR A 173 6.19 14.88 9.07
N VAL A 174 5.04 15.13 8.44
CA VAL A 174 3.73 14.90 9.05
C VAL A 174 3.50 13.41 9.31
N TRP A 175 3.85 12.54 8.36
CA TRP A 175 3.76 11.08 8.51
C TRP A 175 4.67 10.54 9.61
N ASP A 176 5.93 10.98 9.63
CA ASP A 176 6.90 10.55 10.65
C ASP A 176 6.51 11.05 12.03
N ARG A 177 6.11 12.32 12.16
CA ARG A 177 5.66 12.91 13.43
C ARG A 177 4.36 12.31 13.97
N ALA A 178 3.50 11.79 13.09
CA ALA A 178 2.31 11.05 13.50
C ALA A 178 2.65 9.63 13.99
N SER A 179 3.78 9.06 13.57
CA SER A 179 4.17 7.66 13.78
C SER A 179 5.28 7.46 14.82
N ASP A 180 6.10 8.47 15.09
CA ASP A 180 7.27 8.44 15.98
C ASP A 180 7.30 9.63 16.96
N ASP A 181 7.90 9.44 18.13
CA ASP A 181 8.11 10.44 19.19
C ASP A 181 9.29 11.40 18.87
N ASN A 182 10.11 11.10 17.86
CA ASN A 182 11.19 11.98 17.39
C ASN A 182 10.91 12.52 15.97
N PRO A 183 10.36 13.74 15.83
CA PRO A 183 9.91 14.25 14.55
C PRO A 183 10.99 14.96 13.72
N ASP A 184 12.23 15.02 14.19
CA ASP A 184 13.27 15.80 13.50
C ASP A 184 13.57 15.20 12.12
N VAL A 185 13.48 16.01 11.07
CA VAL A 185 13.72 15.55 9.67
C VAL A 185 15.18 15.20 9.39
N TYR A 186 16.11 15.61 10.28
CA TYR A 186 17.50 15.18 10.33
C TYR A 186 18.05 15.38 11.75
N ASP A 187 19.15 14.71 12.10
CA ASP A 187 19.90 14.94 13.34
C ASP A 187 20.75 16.21 13.22
N ALA A 188 20.30 17.29 13.88
CA ALA A 188 20.98 18.58 13.88
C ALA A 188 22.35 18.57 14.61
N ASP A 189 22.60 17.56 15.45
CA ASP A 189 23.89 17.34 16.12
C ASP A 189 24.87 16.50 15.25
N ASP A 190 24.40 15.90 14.15
CA ASP A 190 25.22 15.22 13.14
C ASP A 190 25.34 16.05 11.85
N PRO A 191 26.49 16.72 11.62
CA PRO A 191 26.72 17.49 10.40
C PRO A 191 26.66 16.67 9.10
N ALA A 192 26.89 15.35 9.16
CA ALA A 192 26.82 14.49 7.98
C ALA A 192 25.36 14.19 7.60
N ASP A 193 24.50 13.99 8.59
CA ASP A 193 23.07 13.77 8.39
C ASP A 193 22.37 15.05 7.93
N THR A 194 22.67 16.18 8.59
CA THR A 194 22.25 17.51 8.16
C THR A 194 22.69 17.80 6.72
N ALA A 195 23.92 17.43 6.33
CA ALA A 195 24.38 17.64 4.97
C ALA A 195 23.68 16.74 3.96
N ALA A 196 23.51 15.44 4.27
CA ALA A 196 22.84 14.50 3.38
C ALA A 196 21.41 14.95 3.07
N TRP A 197 20.64 15.33 4.09
CA TRP A 197 19.26 15.77 3.92
C TRP A 197 19.13 17.04 3.07
N TRP A 198 20.00 18.04 3.28
CA TRP A 198 20.00 19.26 2.48
C TRP A 198 20.62 19.08 1.09
N ASP A 199 21.42 18.04 0.86
CA ASP A 199 22.03 17.74 -0.44
C ASP A 199 21.04 17.01 -1.39
N ASP A 200 19.94 16.45 -0.86
CA ASP A 200 18.79 15.98 -1.66
C ASP A 200 18.04 17.15 -2.34
N PHE A 201 18.18 18.38 -1.83
CA PHE A 201 17.76 19.57 -2.56
C PHE A 201 18.67 19.83 -3.76
N GLN A 202 18.22 19.47 -4.97
CA GLN A 202 18.95 19.73 -6.21
C GLN A 202 18.32 20.89 -7.01
N PRO A 203 18.86 22.13 -6.90
CA PRO A 203 18.30 23.30 -7.58
C PRO A 203 18.52 23.33 -9.11
N ASP A 204 19.29 22.39 -9.68
CA ASP A 204 19.65 22.38 -11.10
C ASP A 204 19.31 21.06 -11.83
N SER A 205 18.50 20.18 -11.22
CA SER A 205 18.03 18.96 -11.90
C SER A 205 17.11 19.34 -13.05
N ASP A 206 17.45 18.88 -14.25
CA ASP A 206 16.64 19.06 -15.45
C ASP A 206 15.29 18.35 -15.23
N PRO A 207 14.14 19.05 -15.24
CA PRO A 207 12.83 18.41 -15.06
C PRO A 207 12.47 17.42 -16.19
N ASP A 208 13.29 17.35 -17.24
CA ASP A 208 13.19 16.36 -18.32
C ASP A 208 14.07 15.10 -18.06
N SER A 209 14.80 15.02 -16.93
CA SER A 209 15.73 13.92 -16.61
C SER A 209 15.16 12.86 -15.65
N ASP A 210 13.98 13.07 -15.09
CA ASP A 210 13.33 12.08 -14.25
C ASP A 210 12.48 11.17 -15.14
N GLY A 211 12.64 9.87 -14.91
CA GLY A 211 12.24 8.82 -15.81
C GLY A 211 10.77 8.86 -16.20
N GLU A 212 10.50 8.40 -17.42
CA GLU A 212 9.24 7.77 -17.76
C GLU A 212 9.02 6.60 -16.77
N ASP A 213 8.48 6.82 -15.55
CA ASP A 213 7.98 5.76 -14.65
C ASP A 213 7.20 6.24 -13.38
N ASP A 214 6.96 7.54 -13.14
CA ASP A 214 6.17 7.98 -11.95
C ASP A 214 4.67 8.18 -12.28
N GLU A 215 4.01 7.17 -12.87
CA GLU A 215 2.55 7.16 -13.04
C GLU A 215 1.78 6.59 -11.81
N ASP A 216 2.49 6.14 -10.76
CA ASP A 216 1.89 5.44 -9.60
C ASP A 216 2.10 6.13 -8.22
N ASP A 217 2.67 7.34 -8.16
CA ASP A 217 2.67 8.12 -6.90
C ASP A 217 1.30 8.79 -6.73
N GLU A 218 0.32 7.99 -6.29
CA GLU A 218 -0.91 8.53 -5.71
C GLU A 218 -0.51 9.34 -4.47
N ASP A 219 -0.71 10.67 -4.50
CA ASP A 219 -0.55 11.55 -3.33
C ASP A 219 -1.26 10.88 -2.12
N GLU A 220 -0.50 10.28 -1.19
CA GLU A 220 -1.09 9.58 -0.06
C GLU A 220 -1.84 10.62 0.79
N PRO A 221 -3.16 10.48 0.99
CA PRO A 221 -3.90 11.45 1.78
C PRO A 221 -3.30 11.51 3.18
N LEU A 222 -3.02 12.73 3.66
CA LEU A 222 -2.57 12.97 5.04
C LEU A 222 -3.44 12.18 6.03
N PRO A 223 -2.89 11.70 7.16
CA PRO A 223 -3.64 10.92 8.14
C PRO A 223 -4.98 11.59 8.51
N GLU A 224 -6.09 10.85 8.33
CA GLU A 224 -7.47 11.40 8.36
C GLU A 224 -7.86 12.07 9.70
N ASP A 225 -7.13 11.80 10.78
CA ASP A 225 -7.40 12.26 12.14
C ASP A 225 -6.62 13.52 12.57
N LEU A 226 -5.84 14.14 11.68
CA LEU A 226 -5.06 15.34 12.01
C LEU A 226 -5.91 16.62 11.94
N ASP A 227 -6.09 17.27 13.09
CA ASP A 227 -6.76 18.57 13.17
C ASP A 227 -5.95 19.67 12.45
N ALA A 228 -6.65 20.57 11.75
CA ALA A 228 -6.07 21.71 11.06
C ALA A 228 -5.28 22.64 12.00
N GLU A 229 -5.71 22.79 13.26
CA GLU A 229 -4.97 23.57 14.26
C GLU A 229 -3.62 22.92 14.61
N LEU A 230 -3.56 21.58 14.64
CA LEU A 230 -2.34 20.82 14.92
C LEU A 230 -1.35 20.93 13.75
N LEU A 231 -1.84 20.82 12.51
CA LEU A 231 -1.01 20.99 11.31
C LEU A 231 -0.39 22.40 11.24
N ASP A 232 -1.09 23.45 11.67
CA ASP A 232 -0.54 24.80 11.71
C ASP A 232 0.59 24.94 12.74
N ILE A 233 0.50 24.25 13.87
CA ILE A 233 1.60 24.17 14.85
C ILE A 233 2.80 23.45 14.22
N TRP A 234 2.57 22.33 13.54
CA TRP A 234 3.62 21.53 12.93
C TRP A 234 4.33 22.26 11.78
N ARG A 235 3.62 23.04 10.96
CA ARG A 235 4.23 23.92 9.94
C ARG A 235 5.20 24.93 10.57
N GLN A 236 4.80 25.53 11.69
CA GLN A 236 5.63 26.52 12.37
C GLN A 236 6.85 25.88 13.03
N ASP A 237 6.69 24.70 13.65
CA ASP A 237 7.79 23.93 14.22
C ASP A 237 8.80 23.54 13.14
N PHE A 238 8.32 23.00 12.01
CA PHE A 238 9.14 22.60 10.87
C PHE A 238 9.99 23.76 10.33
N LEU A 239 9.38 24.92 10.03
CA LEU A 239 10.13 26.09 9.60
C LEU A 239 11.12 26.60 10.65
N THR A 240 10.76 26.51 11.94
CA THR A 240 11.63 26.96 13.03
C THR A 240 12.87 26.08 13.16
N PHE A 241 12.68 24.75 13.02
CA PHE A 241 13.75 23.76 13.02
C PHE A 241 14.74 23.99 11.86
N LEU A 242 14.23 24.21 10.66
CA LEU A 242 15.06 24.41 9.45
C LEU A 242 15.74 25.79 9.38
N ALA A 243 15.28 26.78 10.17
CA ALA A 243 15.72 28.18 10.03
C ALA A 243 17.24 28.42 10.12
N PRO A 244 18.01 27.78 11.03
CA PRO A 244 19.45 28.00 11.13
C PRO A 244 20.21 27.55 9.87
N GLU A 245 19.89 26.36 9.36
CA GLU A 245 20.54 25.80 8.16
C GLU A 245 20.01 26.44 6.88
N GLY A 246 18.70 26.67 6.78
CA GLY A 246 18.08 27.32 5.63
C GLY A 246 18.63 28.73 5.38
N ALA A 247 18.86 29.52 6.44
CA ALA A 247 19.47 30.84 6.32
C ALA A 247 20.95 30.79 5.93
N THR A 248 21.66 29.72 6.31
CA THR A 248 23.09 29.51 6.01
C THR A 248 23.29 29.06 4.56
N ARG A 249 22.47 28.10 4.10
CA ARG A 249 22.56 27.50 2.76
C ARG A 249 21.88 28.35 1.68
N HIS A 250 20.81 29.06 2.01
CA HIS A 250 20.03 29.88 1.07
C HIS A 250 19.90 31.36 1.50
N PRO A 251 21.01 32.09 1.75
CA PRO A 251 20.98 33.41 2.38
C PRO A 251 20.23 34.48 1.57
N GLY A 252 20.11 34.31 0.25
CA GLY A 252 19.39 35.23 -0.64
C GLY A 252 17.90 34.93 -0.82
N THR A 253 17.43 33.77 -0.36
CA THR A 253 16.11 33.24 -0.73
C THR A 253 15.29 32.81 0.50
N TRP A 254 15.94 32.28 1.53
CA TRP A 254 15.29 31.71 2.73
C TRP A 254 14.30 32.66 3.38
N ALA A 255 14.70 33.91 3.65
CA ALA A 255 13.83 34.87 4.31
C ALA A 255 12.55 35.19 3.51
N ALA A 256 12.62 35.17 2.18
CA ALA A 256 11.46 35.40 1.33
C ALA A 256 10.55 34.17 1.27
N VAL A 257 11.12 32.96 1.26
CA VAL A 257 10.38 31.69 1.25
C VAL A 257 9.70 31.44 2.59
N ALA A 258 10.44 31.51 3.70
CA ALA A 258 9.91 31.28 5.04
C ALA A 258 8.77 32.26 5.40
N ALA A 259 8.78 33.47 4.85
CA ALA A 259 7.73 34.46 5.06
C ALA A 259 6.39 34.11 4.40
N VAL A 260 6.39 33.25 3.38
CA VAL A 260 5.19 32.90 2.60
C VAL A 260 4.85 31.42 2.66
N TRP A 261 5.78 30.55 3.10
CA TRP A 261 5.63 29.10 2.99
C TRP A 261 4.45 28.54 3.81
N VAL A 262 4.21 28.98 5.05
CA VAL A 262 3.08 28.44 5.85
C VAL A 262 1.75 28.66 5.15
N ASP A 263 1.55 29.87 4.61
CA ASP A 263 0.34 30.19 3.83
C ASP A 263 0.35 29.49 2.48
N HIS A 264 1.52 29.28 1.86
CA HIS A 264 1.67 28.50 0.64
C HIS A 264 1.23 27.05 0.86
N ASN A 265 1.82 26.37 1.85
CA ASN A 265 1.64 24.98 2.21
C ASN A 265 0.20 24.69 2.67
N ARG A 266 -0.39 25.56 3.51
CA ARG A 266 -1.81 25.47 3.90
C ARG A 266 -2.75 25.50 2.68
N ASN A 267 -2.30 26.13 1.59
CA ASN A 267 -3.03 26.27 0.35
C ASN A 267 -2.47 25.38 -0.77
N LEU A 268 -1.69 24.32 -0.48
CA LEU A 268 -1.32 23.32 -1.49
C LEU A 268 -2.54 22.49 -1.88
N ASP A 269 -3.28 22.05 -0.86
CA ASP A 269 -4.55 21.31 -1.02
C ASP A 269 -5.70 22.16 -1.51
N LEU A 270 -5.52 23.47 -1.53
CA LEU A 270 -6.42 24.37 -2.21
C LEU A 270 -5.78 24.70 -3.55
N PRO A 271 -6.31 24.20 -4.67
CA PRO A 271 -6.22 24.98 -5.90
C PRO A 271 -6.59 26.41 -5.47
N GLY A 272 -5.70 27.42 -5.50
CA GLY A 272 -6.10 28.69 -4.84
C GLY A 272 -5.05 29.70 -4.46
N SER A 273 -3.75 29.40 -4.50
CA SER A 273 -2.77 30.48 -4.59
C SER A 273 -3.15 31.33 -5.80
N THR A 274 -3.21 32.66 -5.64
CA THR A 274 -3.60 33.65 -6.67
C THR A 274 -3.42 33.09 -8.08
N VAL A 275 -4.54 32.88 -8.77
CA VAL A 275 -4.57 32.39 -10.14
C VAL A 275 -3.60 33.26 -10.95
N ASP A 276 -2.53 32.65 -11.43
CA ASP A 276 -1.60 33.35 -12.32
C ASP A 276 -2.36 33.57 -13.63
N GLU A 277 -2.74 34.83 -13.86
CA GLU A 277 -3.55 35.24 -15.01
C GLU A 277 -2.83 34.91 -16.32
N ALA A 278 -1.50 35.04 -16.36
CA ALA A 278 -0.71 34.71 -17.53
C ALA A 278 -0.69 33.19 -17.78
N LEU A 279 -0.47 32.40 -16.73
CA LEU A 279 -0.49 30.94 -16.81
C LEU A 279 -1.88 30.40 -17.18
N THR A 280 -2.94 31.02 -16.65
CA THR A 280 -4.33 30.66 -16.95
C THR A 280 -4.65 30.91 -18.42
N VAL A 281 -4.24 32.06 -18.95
CA VAL A 281 -4.42 32.37 -20.39
C VAL A 281 -3.63 31.39 -21.26
N GLU A 282 -2.42 31.02 -20.86
CA GLU A 282 -1.61 30.03 -21.55
C GLU A 282 -2.27 28.64 -21.58
N VAL A 283 -2.67 28.13 -20.41
CA VAL A 283 -3.36 26.83 -20.26
C VAL A 283 -4.64 26.81 -21.10
N LEU A 284 -5.47 27.86 -21.05
CA LEU A 284 -6.71 27.93 -21.82
C LEU A 284 -6.45 27.95 -23.34
N ARG A 285 -5.44 28.69 -23.79
CA ARG A 285 -5.06 28.75 -25.22
C ARG A 285 -4.64 27.39 -25.75
N GLU A 286 -3.85 26.64 -24.98
CA GLU A 286 -3.41 25.29 -25.36
C GLU A 286 -4.50 24.23 -25.22
N ALA A 287 -5.37 24.39 -24.22
CA ALA A 287 -6.45 23.46 -23.93
C ALA A 287 -7.59 23.53 -24.94
N ALA A 288 -7.88 24.72 -25.49
CA ALA A 288 -9.02 24.99 -26.37
C ALA A 288 -9.25 23.94 -27.49
N PRO A 289 -8.26 23.59 -28.35
CA PRO A 289 -8.51 22.63 -29.43
C PRO A 289 -8.88 21.23 -28.92
N ILE A 290 -8.28 20.79 -27.81
CA ILE A 290 -8.54 19.48 -27.22
C ILE A 290 -9.91 19.48 -26.53
N ALA A 291 -10.21 20.55 -25.79
CA ALA A 291 -11.45 20.67 -25.05
C ALA A 291 -12.67 20.74 -25.97
N VAL A 292 -12.59 21.52 -27.05
CA VAL A 292 -13.64 21.61 -28.07
C VAL A 292 -13.85 20.26 -28.78
N ALA A 293 -12.76 19.55 -29.09
CA ALA A 293 -12.86 18.23 -29.72
C ALA A 293 -13.49 17.18 -28.79
N ARG A 294 -13.22 17.25 -27.48
CA ARG A 294 -13.66 16.25 -26.49
C ARG A 294 -15.06 16.51 -25.94
N TRP A 295 -15.39 17.76 -25.58
CA TRP A 295 -16.66 18.11 -24.91
C TRP A 295 -17.57 19.04 -25.73
N GLY A 296 -17.12 19.47 -26.91
CA GLY A 296 -17.88 20.32 -27.83
C GLY A 296 -17.71 21.81 -27.57
N GLU A 297 -17.92 22.59 -28.64
CA GLU A 297 -17.79 24.06 -28.63
C GLU A 297 -18.70 24.73 -27.60
N GLN A 298 -19.94 24.26 -27.46
CA GLN A 298 -20.90 24.86 -26.54
C GLN A 298 -20.43 24.75 -25.08
N THR A 299 -20.07 23.54 -24.64
CA THR A 299 -19.56 23.29 -23.29
C THR A 299 -18.34 24.14 -23.00
N TRP A 300 -17.40 24.20 -23.94
CA TRP A 300 -16.20 25.03 -23.82
C TRP A 300 -16.55 26.50 -23.61
N GLN A 301 -17.35 27.10 -24.50
CA GLN A 301 -17.70 28.53 -24.43
C GLN A 301 -18.47 28.91 -23.17
N GLU A 302 -19.34 28.03 -22.68
CA GLU A 302 -20.13 28.29 -21.47
C GLU A 302 -19.31 28.20 -20.18
N HIS A 303 -18.33 27.29 -20.13
CA HIS A 303 -17.71 26.89 -18.87
C HIS A 303 -16.23 27.31 -18.70
N HIS A 304 -15.45 27.50 -19.77
CA HIS A 304 -14.06 27.95 -19.62
C HIS A 304 -13.92 29.35 -18.98
N PRO A 305 -14.78 30.35 -19.24
CA PRO A 305 -14.64 31.67 -18.61
C PRO A 305 -14.98 31.60 -17.12
N ARG A 306 -15.91 30.72 -16.74
CA ARG A 306 -16.29 30.48 -15.35
C ARG A 306 -15.18 29.79 -14.59
N TRP A 307 -14.53 28.81 -15.20
CA TRP A 307 -13.34 28.18 -14.63
C TRP A 307 -12.21 29.21 -14.44
N ALA A 308 -11.94 30.04 -15.45
CA ALA A 308 -10.90 31.06 -15.40
C ALA A 308 -11.14 32.09 -14.28
N ALA A 309 -12.39 32.54 -14.12
CA ALA A 309 -12.79 33.51 -13.11
C ALA A 309 -12.99 32.94 -11.70
N ALA A 310 -13.14 31.62 -11.57
CA ALA A 310 -13.28 30.96 -10.28
C ALA A 310 -11.95 31.03 -9.52
N ASP A 311 -12.03 31.42 -8.25
CA ASP A 311 -10.98 31.05 -7.30
C ASP A 311 -10.89 29.54 -7.24
N ALA A 312 -9.74 29.03 -6.83
CA ALA A 312 -9.50 27.64 -7.08
C ALA A 312 -10.10 26.73 -5.97
N ARG A 313 -10.50 27.28 -4.81
CA ARG A 313 -11.41 26.60 -3.87
C ARG A 313 -12.73 26.28 -4.58
N THR A 314 -13.30 27.26 -5.29
CA THR A 314 -14.50 27.06 -6.10
C THR A 314 -14.26 26.02 -7.19
N ARG A 315 -13.07 25.98 -7.81
CA ARG A 315 -12.71 24.93 -8.79
C ARG A 315 -12.66 23.53 -8.16
N LYS A 316 -12.12 23.38 -6.95
CA LYS A 316 -12.08 22.11 -6.19
C LYS A 316 -13.49 21.67 -5.80
N ASP A 317 -14.24 22.53 -5.12
CA ASP A 317 -15.59 22.23 -4.61
C ASP A 317 -16.56 21.84 -5.74
N SER A 318 -16.41 22.46 -6.92
CA SER A 318 -17.20 22.16 -8.12
C SER A 318 -16.93 20.78 -8.71
N VAL A 319 -15.79 20.16 -8.40
CA VAL A 319 -15.39 18.83 -8.87
C VAL A 319 -15.62 17.77 -7.78
N THR A 320 -15.19 18.05 -6.54
CA THR A 320 -15.25 17.12 -5.40
C THR A 320 -16.67 16.62 -5.13
N SER A 321 -17.67 17.51 -5.25
CA SER A 321 -19.09 17.15 -5.06
C SER A 321 -19.61 16.06 -6.02
N TRP A 322 -18.89 15.76 -7.09
CA TRP A 322 -19.26 14.77 -8.11
C TRP A 322 -18.34 13.54 -8.14
N GLN A 323 -17.35 13.43 -7.25
CA GLN A 323 -16.40 12.30 -7.23
C GLN A 323 -17.09 10.94 -7.10
N HIS A 324 -18.22 10.87 -6.38
CA HIS A 324 -19.05 9.67 -6.24
C HIS A 324 -19.65 9.13 -7.56
N LEU A 325 -19.52 9.85 -8.68
CA LEU A 325 -19.94 9.40 -10.02
C LEU A 325 -18.77 8.90 -10.88
N ILE A 326 -17.56 8.86 -10.34
CA ILE A 326 -16.44 8.14 -10.92
C ILE A 326 -16.58 6.69 -10.44
N GLU A 327 -16.83 5.79 -11.38
CA GLU A 327 -16.94 4.37 -11.09
C GLU A 327 -15.72 3.66 -11.66
N GLU A 328 -14.94 2.99 -10.83
CA GLU A 328 -13.90 2.09 -11.29
C GLU A 328 -14.49 0.70 -11.47
N THR A 329 -14.40 0.21 -12.70
CA THR A 329 -14.90 -1.12 -13.06
C THR A 329 -13.74 -1.97 -13.53
N ILE A 330 -13.53 -3.10 -12.88
CA ILE A 330 -12.53 -4.07 -13.31
C ILE A 330 -13.14 -4.85 -14.47
N GLN A 331 -12.62 -4.65 -15.68
CA GLN A 331 -12.92 -5.52 -16.82
C GLN A 331 -12.04 -6.77 -16.68
N PRO A 332 -12.61 -7.94 -16.36
CA PRO A 332 -11.79 -9.11 -16.08
C PRO A 332 -11.06 -9.58 -17.34
N GLY A 333 -9.79 -9.94 -17.18
CA GLY A 333 -8.95 -10.45 -18.27
C GLY A 333 -9.41 -11.82 -18.77
N ASP A 334 -8.74 -12.35 -19.80
CA ASP A 334 -8.95 -13.75 -20.22
C ASP A 334 -8.46 -14.69 -19.10
N PRO A 335 -9.32 -15.54 -18.50
CA PRO A 335 -8.92 -16.45 -17.43
C PRO A 335 -7.73 -17.34 -17.81
N ALA A 336 -7.62 -17.76 -19.07
CA ALA A 336 -6.50 -18.60 -19.52
C ALA A 336 -5.18 -17.80 -19.63
N ALA A 337 -5.22 -16.52 -19.96
CA ALA A 337 -4.06 -15.65 -19.95
C ALA A 337 -3.60 -15.37 -18.51
N THR A 338 -4.53 -15.00 -17.63
CA THR A 338 -4.26 -14.77 -16.20
C THR A 338 -3.64 -16.00 -15.54
N VAL A 339 -4.22 -17.20 -15.74
CA VAL A 339 -3.65 -18.43 -15.17
C VAL A 339 -2.25 -18.74 -15.71
N ARG A 340 -2.01 -18.59 -17.01
CA ARG A 340 -0.66 -18.77 -17.57
C ARG A 340 0.35 -17.82 -16.94
N PHE A 341 -0.04 -16.57 -16.72
CA PHE A 341 0.81 -15.59 -16.06
C PHE A 341 1.09 -16.00 -14.61
N LEU A 342 0.07 -16.37 -13.84
CA LEU A 342 0.22 -16.79 -12.44
C LEU A 342 1.15 -17.99 -12.32
N LEU A 343 0.97 -19.01 -13.15
CA LEU A 343 1.79 -20.22 -13.15
C LEU A 343 3.22 -19.95 -13.61
N ALA A 344 3.43 -19.08 -14.61
CA ALA A 344 4.77 -18.70 -15.05
C ALA A 344 5.60 -18.03 -13.94
N HIS A 345 4.94 -17.39 -12.99
CA HIS A 345 5.57 -16.72 -11.85
C HIS A 345 5.45 -17.50 -10.54
N LEU A 346 4.83 -18.68 -10.58
CA LEU A 346 4.72 -19.54 -9.42
C LEU A 346 6.05 -20.26 -9.22
N SER A 347 6.79 -19.87 -8.19
CA SER A 347 7.93 -20.66 -7.75
C SER A 347 7.45 -21.92 -7.05
N GLU A 348 7.20 -22.99 -7.82
CA GLU A 348 6.68 -24.25 -7.26
C GLU A 348 7.64 -24.85 -6.22
N PRO A 349 7.18 -25.12 -4.99
CA PRO A 349 7.76 -26.17 -4.16
C PRO A 349 7.41 -27.52 -4.80
N ALA A 350 8.43 -28.30 -5.18
CA ALA A 350 8.24 -29.56 -5.90
C ALA A 350 7.34 -30.55 -5.12
N ASP A 351 6.42 -31.21 -5.83
CA ASP A 351 5.60 -32.35 -5.40
C ASP A 351 4.62 -32.14 -4.22
N ILE A 352 4.26 -30.90 -3.89
CA ILE A 352 3.22 -30.59 -2.89
C ILE A 352 1.97 -29.95 -3.53
N PRO A 353 0.75 -30.31 -3.08
CA PRO A 353 -0.47 -29.62 -3.48
C PRO A 353 -0.43 -28.15 -3.10
N ILE A 354 -0.80 -27.28 -4.04
CA ILE A 354 -0.81 -25.83 -3.87
C ILE A 354 -2.24 -25.31 -3.97
N ALA A 355 -2.60 -24.39 -3.09
CA ALA A 355 -3.70 -23.44 -3.32
C ALA A 355 -3.11 -22.06 -3.58
N LEU A 356 -3.71 -21.33 -4.51
CA LEU A 356 -3.41 -19.91 -4.70
C LEU A 356 -4.35 -19.08 -3.82
N ALA A 357 -3.78 -18.07 -3.17
CA ALA A 357 -4.52 -17.04 -2.44
C ALA A 357 -4.15 -15.68 -3.03
N ILE A 358 -5.14 -14.95 -3.55
CA ILE A 358 -4.95 -13.57 -4.02
C ILE A 358 -5.04 -12.67 -2.79
N ALA A 359 -3.98 -11.95 -2.48
CA ALA A 359 -3.93 -10.99 -1.37
C ALA A 359 -4.50 -9.63 -1.83
N HIS A 360 -4.80 -8.75 -0.86
CA HIS A 360 -5.21 -7.35 -1.09
C HIS A 360 -6.42 -7.20 -2.01
N VAL A 361 -7.36 -8.14 -1.93
CA VAL A 361 -8.57 -8.08 -2.75
C VAL A 361 -9.60 -7.19 -2.09
N ASP A 362 -9.86 -6.05 -2.72
CA ASP A 362 -11.00 -5.21 -2.38
C ASP A 362 -12.33 -5.79 -2.87
N ASN A 363 -13.41 -5.23 -2.34
CA ASN A 363 -14.78 -5.67 -2.60
C ASN A 363 -15.11 -5.79 -4.10
N ALA A 364 -14.41 -5.06 -4.97
CA ALA A 364 -14.60 -5.08 -6.43
C ALA A 364 -14.41 -6.49 -7.04
N LEU A 365 -13.32 -7.20 -6.73
CA LEU A 365 -13.10 -8.56 -7.25
C LEU A 365 -13.92 -9.63 -6.53
N ASP A 366 -14.23 -9.41 -5.26
CA ASP A 366 -15.17 -10.27 -4.52
C ASP A 366 -16.57 -10.26 -5.18
N ASN A 367 -16.94 -9.20 -5.90
CA ASN A 367 -18.18 -9.14 -6.66
C ASN A 367 -18.10 -9.84 -8.04
N GLU A 368 -16.89 -10.12 -8.55
CA GLU A 368 -16.63 -10.79 -9.84
C GLU A 368 -16.60 -12.33 -9.71
N GLN A 369 -17.57 -12.90 -8.99
CA GLN A 369 -17.62 -14.35 -8.71
C GLN A 369 -17.63 -15.24 -9.95
N HIS A 370 -18.18 -14.75 -11.08
CA HIS A 370 -18.16 -15.47 -12.36
C HIS A 370 -16.74 -15.60 -12.92
N HIS A 371 -15.95 -14.54 -12.87
CA HIS A 371 -14.56 -14.56 -13.32
C HIS A 371 -13.70 -15.45 -12.41
N LEU A 372 -13.85 -15.31 -11.09
CA LEU A 372 -13.17 -16.19 -10.12
C LEU A 372 -13.53 -17.67 -10.30
N ALA A 373 -14.78 -17.98 -10.67
CA ALA A 373 -15.18 -19.35 -11.00
C ALA A 373 -14.48 -19.87 -12.26
N ALA A 374 -14.41 -19.05 -13.32
CA ALA A 374 -13.71 -19.43 -14.55
C ALA A 374 -12.21 -19.66 -14.30
N LEU A 375 -11.55 -18.80 -13.53
CA LEU A 375 -10.16 -18.97 -13.12
C LEU A 375 -9.93 -20.24 -12.32
N ARG A 376 -10.82 -20.56 -11.36
CA ARG A 376 -10.76 -21.82 -10.59
C ARG A 376 -10.80 -23.04 -11.49
N ASP A 377 -11.62 -23.03 -12.53
CA ASP A 377 -11.73 -24.16 -13.45
C ASP A 377 -10.48 -24.32 -14.32
N VAL A 378 -9.90 -23.22 -14.81
CA VAL A 378 -8.64 -23.24 -15.56
C VAL A 378 -7.47 -23.69 -14.66
N LEU A 379 -7.34 -23.12 -13.46
CA LEU A 379 -6.31 -23.53 -12.48
C LEU A 379 -6.39 -25.01 -12.13
N ARG A 380 -7.60 -25.53 -11.92
CA ARG A 380 -7.81 -26.95 -11.63
C ARG A 380 -7.34 -27.85 -12.79
N SER A 381 -7.53 -27.39 -14.04
CA SER A 381 -7.06 -28.11 -15.22
C SER A 381 -5.52 -28.12 -15.34
N GLU A 382 -4.87 -27.09 -14.81
CA GLU A 382 -3.41 -26.95 -14.72
C GLU A 382 -2.81 -27.57 -13.43
N GLY A 383 -3.62 -28.27 -12.64
CA GLY A 383 -3.16 -29.00 -11.46
C GLY A 383 -3.16 -28.22 -10.14
N ILE A 384 -3.66 -26.99 -10.12
CA ILE A 384 -3.85 -26.18 -8.90
C ILE A 384 -5.31 -26.32 -8.44
N PRO A 385 -5.60 -27.18 -7.43
CA PRO A 385 -6.98 -27.57 -7.10
C PRO A 385 -7.82 -26.48 -6.43
N ALA A 386 -7.21 -25.41 -5.90
CA ALA A 386 -7.92 -24.40 -5.12
C ALA A 386 -7.39 -22.97 -5.34
N LEU A 387 -8.33 -22.02 -5.40
CA LEU A 387 -8.09 -20.57 -5.45
C LEU A 387 -9.02 -19.89 -4.44
N THR A 388 -8.45 -19.02 -3.60
CA THR A 388 -9.18 -18.13 -2.70
C THR A 388 -8.72 -16.69 -2.85
N VAL A 389 -9.57 -15.78 -2.39
CA VAL A 389 -9.32 -14.35 -2.29
C VAL A 389 -9.25 -13.99 -0.81
N LEU A 390 -8.28 -13.16 -0.47
CA LEU A 390 -8.08 -12.60 0.85
C LEU A 390 -8.34 -11.11 0.78
N PRO A 391 -9.12 -10.57 1.72
CA PRO A 391 -9.30 -9.13 1.80
C PRO A 391 -7.95 -8.45 2.02
N ASP A 392 -7.89 -7.15 1.79
CA ASP A 392 -6.78 -6.42 2.36
C ASP A 392 -6.82 -6.54 3.89
N LEU A 393 -5.71 -7.02 4.43
CA LEU A 393 -5.47 -7.16 5.87
C LEU A 393 -4.44 -6.12 6.34
N HIS A 394 -3.99 -5.20 5.47
CA HIS A 394 -3.05 -4.12 5.79
C HIS A 394 -3.67 -2.99 6.60
N ASP A 395 -4.95 -2.66 6.39
CA ASP A 395 -5.70 -1.63 7.14
C ASP A 395 -6.01 -2.00 8.60
N HIS A 396 -5.41 -3.09 9.09
CA HIS A 396 -5.61 -3.51 10.46
C HIS A 396 -4.90 -2.53 11.42
N PRO A 397 -5.59 -1.95 12.43
CA PRO A 397 -4.99 -1.08 13.45
C PRO A 397 -4.02 -1.80 14.41
N ALA A 398 -3.57 -3.01 14.09
CA ALA A 398 -2.67 -3.83 14.91
C ALA A 398 -1.30 -3.99 14.26
N ARG A 399 -0.79 -2.92 13.63
CA ARG A 399 0.62 -2.86 13.27
C ARG A 399 1.46 -2.92 14.55
N GLY A 400 2.08 -4.07 14.77
CA GLY A 400 3.26 -4.29 15.60
C GLY A 400 3.06 -4.46 17.12
N GLU A 401 1.93 -4.12 17.73
CA GLU A 401 1.83 -4.08 19.20
C GLU A 401 1.19 -5.31 19.87
N SER A 402 0.36 -6.10 19.15
CA SER A 402 -0.38 -7.19 19.78
C SER A 402 -0.91 -8.26 18.83
N LEU A 403 -1.02 -9.50 19.32
CA LEU A 403 -1.75 -10.60 18.67
C LEU A 403 -3.24 -10.66 19.03
N GLN A 404 -3.78 -9.64 19.71
CA GLN A 404 -5.19 -9.63 20.16
C GLN A 404 -6.22 -9.79 19.03
N PHE A 405 -5.91 -9.41 17.80
CA PHE A 405 -6.78 -9.66 16.65
C PHE A 405 -7.07 -11.16 16.42
N LEU A 406 -6.17 -12.04 16.85
CA LEU A 406 -6.40 -13.49 16.77
C LEU A 406 -7.42 -13.98 17.81
N THR A 407 -7.66 -13.25 18.91
CA THR A 407 -8.66 -13.60 19.92
C THR A 407 -10.01 -12.92 19.66
N GLN A 408 -10.00 -11.73 19.06
CA GLN A 408 -11.21 -10.98 18.69
C GLN A 408 -11.13 -10.51 17.23
N PRO A 409 -11.17 -11.43 16.25
CA PRO A 409 -11.08 -11.05 14.85
C PRO A 409 -12.31 -10.26 14.43
N SER A 410 -12.12 -9.30 13.53
CA SER A 410 -13.26 -8.68 12.83
C SER A 410 -14.05 -9.73 12.03
N ASP A 411 -15.30 -9.43 11.65
CA ASP A 411 -16.09 -10.33 10.81
C ASP A 411 -15.39 -10.66 9.48
N ARG A 412 -14.67 -9.66 8.90
CA ARG A 412 -13.91 -9.80 7.65
C ARG A 412 -12.73 -10.75 7.83
N GLU A 413 -11.95 -10.61 8.90
CA GLU A 413 -10.83 -11.49 9.25
C GLU A 413 -11.30 -12.91 9.57
N ALA A 414 -12.34 -13.06 10.39
CA ALA A 414 -12.89 -14.35 10.74
C ALA A 414 -13.37 -15.09 9.48
N ALA A 415 -14.02 -14.39 8.55
CA ALA A 415 -14.43 -14.94 7.28
C ALA A 415 -13.24 -15.36 6.41
N ALA A 416 -12.21 -14.51 6.28
CA ALA A 416 -11.00 -14.83 5.53
C ALA A 416 -10.26 -16.05 6.12
N ALA A 417 -10.11 -16.10 7.45
CA ALA A 417 -9.47 -17.20 8.16
C ALA A 417 -10.23 -18.52 7.97
N ASN A 418 -11.56 -18.49 8.04
CA ASN A 418 -12.40 -19.66 7.81
C ASN A 418 -12.31 -20.14 6.36
N ARG A 419 -12.30 -19.23 5.37
CA ARG A 419 -12.08 -19.58 3.96
C ARG A 419 -10.73 -20.26 3.75
N LEU A 420 -9.67 -19.72 4.34
CA LEU A 420 -8.33 -20.32 4.32
C LEU A 420 -8.30 -21.71 4.95
N ALA A 421 -8.94 -21.88 6.11
CA ALA A 421 -9.01 -23.17 6.78
C ALA A 421 -9.72 -24.23 5.94
N VAL A 422 -10.83 -23.87 5.27
CA VAL A 422 -11.54 -24.75 4.34
C VAL A 422 -10.64 -25.14 3.16
N VAL A 423 -9.98 -24.17 2.53
CA VAL A 423 -9.08 -24.42 1.40
C VAL A 423 -7.93 -25.34 1.78
N ALA A 424 -7.30 -25.09 2.94
CA ALA A 424 -6.23 -25.94 3.46
C ALA A 424 -6.73 -27.36 3.76
N ALA A 425 -7.91 -27.51 4.38
CA ALA A 425 -8.50 -28.82 4.65
C ALA A 425 -8.84 -29.60 3.37
N ASP A 426 -9.40 -28.92 2.37
CA ASP A 426 -9.74 -29.53 1.07
C ASP A 426 -8.49 -29.99 0.32
N LEU A 427 -7.42 -29.19 0.33
CA LEU A 427 -6.11 -29.56 -0.21
C LEU A 427 -5.61 -30.86 0.42
N LEU A 428 -5.58 -30.92 1.76
CA LEU A 428 -5.10 -32.08 2.51
C LEU A 428 -5.97 -33.32 2.26
N ALA A 429 -7.29 -33.16 2.23
CA ALA A 429 -8.24 -34.24 1.94
C ALA A 429 -8.14 -34.74 0.49
N SER A 430 -7.76 -33.88 -0.46
CA SER A 430 -7.53 -34.28 -1.85
C SER A 430 -6.27 -35.13 -2.00
N ARG A 431 -5.21 -34.81 -1.23
CA ARG A 431 -3.95 -35.58 -1.19
C ARG A 431 -4.16 -36.96 -0.57
N ALA A 432 -4.91 -37.06 0.53
CA ALA A 432 -5.19 -38.33 1.18
C ALA A 432 -6.01 -39.33 0.33
N ARG A 433 -6.68 -38.85 -0.73
CA ARG A 433 -7.47 -39.68 -1.67
C ARG A 433 -6.67 -40.13 -2.89
N ARG A 434 -5.49 -39.56 -3.14
CA ARG A 434 -4.55 -40.00 -4.19
C ARG A 434 -3.61 -41.04 -3.62
#